data_AF-A0A2R8BQC4-F1
#
_entry.id   AF-A0A2R8BQC4-F1
#
_cell.length_a   1.000
_cell.length_b   1.000
_cell.length_c   1.000
_cell.angle_alpha   90.00
_cell.angle_beta   90.00
_cell.angle_gamma   90.00
#
_symmetry.space_group_name_H-M   'P 1'
#
loop_
_entity.id
_entity.type
_entity.pdbx_description
1 polymer ?
#
loop_
_entity_poly.entity_id
_entity_poly.type
_entity_poly.pdbx_seq_one_letter_code
_entity_poly.pdbx_strand_id
1 'polypeptide(L)'
;MALPEFSLRQLLEAGVHFGHQTQRWNPRMGPYIYGDRNGIHILDLTQTVPMLDQALQVIRDTVAKNGRILFVGTKRQAQKPVAEAAERCAQYYMNHRWLGGTLTNWKTVSQSINRLREIDERMAEGAGGLTKRERLSMERDQAKLNASLGGIREMGGVPDLLFVIDVNKEDLAIAEARKLGIPVVAVVDTNCSPDGVDYVIPGNDDAARAIQMYCDLASRAALDGMSAQMAQAGIDMGAMEETTGEEEEILETPANAEETLDVSKEAVHDDTKAKDAPYELENKE
;
A
#
# COMPACT_ATOMS: atom_id res chain seq x y z
N MET A 1 -19.79 7.76 -8.91
CA MET A 1 -18.95 8.89 -9.34
C MET A 1 -18.25 8.50 -10.65
N ALA A 2 -17.45 9.37 -11.23
CA ALA A 2 -16.62 9.06 -12.39
C ALA A 2 -15.28 8.43 -11.95
N LEU A 3 -14.59 7.78 -12.89
CA LEU A 3 -13.21 7.29 -12.68
C LEU A 3 -12.31 8.43 -12.15
N PRO A 4 -11.28 8.11 -11.33
CA PRO A 4 -10.42 9.14 -10.78
C PRO A 4 -9.67 9.86 -11.90
N GLU A 5 -9.87 11.17 -12.00
CA GLU A 5 -9.18 11.99 -12.99
C GLU A 5 -7.72 12.21 -12.62
N PHE A 6 -6.84 12.07 -13.62
CA PHE A 6 -5.43 12.40 -13.50
C PHE A 6 -4.95 13.08 -14.79
N SER A 7 -3.91 13.91 -14.67
CA SER A 7 -3.32 14.64 -15.79
C SER A 7 -1.91 14.17 -16.10
N LEU A 8 -1.47 14.34 -17.35
CA LEU A 8 -0.08 14.10 -17.76
C LEU A 8 0.90 14.89 -16.90
N ARG A 9 0.52 16.12 -16.49
CA ARG A 9 1.31 16.95 -15.59
C ARG A 9 1.52 16.29 -14.23
N GLN A 10 0.48 15.72 -13.63
CA GLN A 10 0.59 15.01 -12.36
C GLN A 10 1.51 13.79 -12.46
N LEU A 11 1.39 13.00 -13.53
CA LEU A 11 2.30 11.86 -13.78
C LEU A 11 3.76 12.31 -13.91
N LEU A 12 3.98 13.44 -14.61
CA LEU A 12 5.30 14.04 -14.76
C LEU A 12 5.86 14.50 -13.41
N GLU A 13 5.07 15.23 -12.62
CA GLU A 13 5.45 15.73 -11.29
C GLU A 13 5.74 14.60 -10.29
N ALA A 14 4.98 13.50 -10.35
CA ALA A 14 5.17 12.30 -9.54
C ALA A 14 6.43 11.49 -9.94
N GLY A 15 6.97 11.72 -11.15
CA GLY A 15 8.17 11.04 -11.65
C GLY A 15 7.90 9.70 -12.33
N VAL A 16 6.70 9.48 -12.85
CA VAL A 16 6.28 8.25 -13.55
C VAL A 16 7.08 8.00 -14.83
N HIS A 17 7.54 9.07 -15.48
CA HIS A 17 8.26 9.03 -16.75
C HIS A 17 9.71 8.54 -16.65
N PHE A 18 10.28 8.47 -15.44
CA PHE A 18 11.65 7.98 -15.27
C PHE A 18 11.68 6.46 -15.29
N GLY A 19 12.49 5.88 -16.16
CA GLY A 19 12.82 4.46 -16.12
C GLY A 19 14.17 4.18 -15.47
N HIS A 20 14.73 3.02 -15.78
CA HIS A 20 16.05 2.57 -15.35
C HIS A 20 17.18 3.06 -16.28
N GLN A 21 18.41 2.74 -15.90
CA GLN A 21 19.62 3.03 -16.68
C GLN A 21 19.58 2.32 -18.05
N THR A 22 20.18 2.94 -19.07
CA THR A 22 20.17 2.41 -20.46
C THR A 22 20.84 1.04 -20.63
N GLN A 23 21.70 0.63 -19.69
CA GLN A 23 22.32 -0.70 -19.70
C GLN A 23 21.39 -1.80 -19.17
N ARG A 24 20.35 -1.43 -18.41
CA ARG A 24 19.45 -2.35 -17.70
C ARG A 24 18.03 -2.22 -18.24
N TRP A 25 17.87 -2.37 -19.54
CA TRP A 25 16.56 -2.30 -20.20
C TRP A 25 16.19 -3.63 -20.85
N ASN A 26 14.90 -3.87 -20.96
CA ASN A 26 14.33 -5.01 -21.65
C ASN A 26 13.94 -4.59 -23.08
N PRO A 27 14.43 -5.27 -24.13
CA PRO A 27 14.07 -4.93 -25.52
C PRO A 27 12.57 -4.90 -25.81
N ARG A 28 11.76 -5.67 -25.08
CA ARG A 28 10.30 -5.69 -25.23
C ARG A 28 9.62 -4.42 -24.75
N MET A 29 10.28 -3.63 -23.90
CA MET A 29 9.79 -2.32 -23.48
C MET A 29 10.10 -1.21 -24.49
N GLY A 30 10.83 -1.50 -25.57
CA GLY A 30 11.17 -0.54 -26.62
C GLY A 30 10.00 0.34 -27.12
N PRO A 31 8.80 -0.21 -27.39
CA PRO A 31 7.65 0.59 -27.84
C PRO A 31 7.16 1.64 -26.83
N TYR A 32 7.40 1.42 -25.53
CA TYR A 32 6.95 2.31 -24.45
C TYR A 32 8.01 3.33 -24.04
N ILE A 33 9.23 3.22 -24.56
CA ILE A 33 10.34 4.12 -24.26
C ILE A 33 10.34 5.26 -25.29
N TYR A 34 10.22 6.49 -24.81
CA TYR A 34 10.30 7.68 -25.65
C TYR A 34 11.74 7.99 -26.08
N GLY A 35 12.71 7.77 -25.19
CA GLY A 35 14.12 8.02 -25.44
C GLY A 35 14.96 7.87 -24.17
N ASP A 36 16.16 8.44 -24.16
CA ASP A 36 17.02 8.51 -22.98
C ASP A 36 17.54 9.93 -22.73
N ARG A 37 17.80 10.24 -21.46
CA ARG A 37 18.41 11.50 -21.03
C ARG A 37 19.38 11.22 -19.90
N ASN A 38 20.63 11.65 -20.05
CA ASN A 38 21.69 11.43 -19.06
C ASN A 38 21.87 9.94 -18.69
N GLY A 39 21.64 9.02 -19.63
CA GLY A 39 21.78 7.58 -19.40
C GLY A 39 20.61 6.93 -18.64
N ILE A 40 19.49 7.63 -18.45
CA ILE A 40 18.23 7.11 -17.90
C ILE A 40 17.18 7.08 -19.00
N HIS A 41 16.45 5.98 -19.14
CA HIS A 41 15.34 5.91 -20.08
C HIS A 41 14.15 6.77 -19.64
N ILE A 42 13.48 7.38 -20.60
CA ILE A 42 12.25 8.13 -20.41
C ILE A 42 11.11 7.33 -21.03
N LEU A 43 10.09 7.04 -20.22
CA LEU A 43 8.87 6.38 -20.65
C LEU A 43 7.91 7.39 -21.31
N ASP A 44 7.19 6.92 -22.32
CA ASP A 44 6.22 7.72 -23.06
C ASP A 44 4.89 7.83 -22.29
N LEU A 45 4.73 8.95 -21.58
CA LEU A 45 3.49 9.23 -20.83
C LEU A 45 2.26 9.35 -21.73
N THR A 46 2.41 9.65 -23.02
CA THR A 46 1.26 9.72 -23.93
C THR A 46 0.61 8.34 -24.13
N GLN A 47 1.39 7.27 -23.97
CA GLN A 47 0.92 5.88 -23.94
C GLN A 47 0.49 5.48 -22.52
N THR A 48 1.23 5.89 -21.48
CA THR A 48 0.88 5.56 -20.10
C THR A 48 -0.51 6.06 -19.70
N VAL A 49 -0.91 7.27 -20.10
CA VAL A 49 -2.21 7.85 -19.72
C VAL A 49 -3.40 6.97 -20.13
N PRO A 50 -3.61 6.64 -21.42
CA PRO A 50 -4.73 5.80 -21.82
C PRO A 50 -4.65 4.36 -21.26
N MET A 51 -3.44 3.81 -21.11
CA MET A 51 -3.28 2.46 -20.55
C MET A 51 -3.59 2.42 -19.05
N LEU A 52 -3.22 3.46 -18.30
CA LEU A 52 -3.57 3.61 -16.89
C LEU A 52 -5.09 3.81 -16.71
N ASP A 53 -5.72 4.61 -17.56
CA ASP A 53 -7.18 4.80 -17.53
C ASP A 53 -7.92 3.48 -17.76
N GLN A 54 -7.51 2.70 -18.76
CA GLN A 54 -8.05 1.37 -19.02
C GLN A 54 -7.86 0.42 -17.82
N ALA A 55 -6.67 0.44 -17.20
CA ALA A 55 -6.39 -0.37 -16.02
C ALA A 55 -7.29 0.00 -14.83
N LEU A 56 -7.50 1.30 -14.59
CA LEU A 56 -8.39 1.80 -13.53
C LEU A 56 -9.86 1.43 -13.80
N GLN A 57 -10.28 1.44 -15.05
CA GLN A 57 -11.61 0.99 -15.44
C GLN A 57 -11.81 -0.50 -15.14
N VAL A 58 -10.83 -1.36 -15.44
CA VAL A 58 -10.91 -2.79 -15.13
C VAL A 58 -10.96 -3.04 -13.62
N ILE A 59 -10.16 -2.30 -12.84
CA ILE A 59 -10.20 -2.34 -11.37
C ILE A 59 -11.61 -2.03 -10.87
N ARG A 60 -12.18 -0.91 -11.31
CA ARG A 60 -13.53 -0.49 -10.96
C ARG A 60 -14.57 -1.54 -11.33
N ASP A 61 -14.54 -2.03 -12.56
CA ASP A 61 -15.51 -2.99 -13.08
C ASP A 61 -15.44 -4.35 -12.37
N THR A 62 -14.25 -4.73 -11.91
CA THR A 62 -14.05 -5.95 -11.11
C THR A 62 -14.72 -5.81 -9.75
N VAL A 63 -14.49 -4.72 -9.03
CA VAL A 63 -15.13 -4.48 -7.73
C VAL A 63 -16.64 -4.29 -7.88
N ALA A 64 -17.09 -3.63 -8.94
CA ALA A 64 -18.52 -3.45 -9.23
C ALA A 64 -19.27 -4.79 -9.37
N LYS A 65 -18.58 -5.84 -9.83
CA LYS A 65 -19.11 -7.22 -9.94
C LYS A 65 -18.92 -8.04 -8.65
N ASN A 66 -18.61 -7.39 -7.54
CA ASN A 66 -18.27 -8.04 -6.26
C ASN A 66 -17.01 -8.94 -6.37
N GLY A 67 -16.09 -8.59 -7.26
CA GLY A 67 -14.80 -9.24 -7.40
C GLY A 67 -13.78 -8.73 -6.38
N ARG A 68 -12.83 -9.59 -6.02
CA ARG A 68 -11.77 -9.30 -5.04
C ARG A 68 -10.48 -8.91 -5.74
N ILE A 69 -9.89 -7.81 -5.29
CA ILE A 69 -8.60 -7.33 -5.79
C ILE A 69 -7.52 -7.63 -4.76
N LEU A 70 -6.39 -8.17 -5.24
CA LEU A 70 -5.20 -8.35 -4.44
C LEU A 70 -4.11 -7.39 -4.91
N PHE A 71 -3.76 -6.44 -4.04
CA PHE A 71 -2.64 -5.53 -4.25
C PHE A 71 -1.32 -6.22 -3.85
N VAL A 72 -0.35 -6.25 -4.75
CA VAL A 72 0.93 -6.93 -4.53
C VAL A 72 2.08 -5.95 -4.74
N GLY A 73 2.96 -5.84 -3.74
CA GLY A 73 4.17 -5.05 -3.84
C GLY A 73 5.09 -5.29 -2.65
N THR A 74 6.09 -6.14 -2.85
CA THR A 74 7.08 -6.55 -1.84
C THR A 74 8.29 -5.63 -1.77
N LYS A 75 8.49 -4.80 -2.80
CA LYS A 75 9.54 -3.79 -2.86
C LYS A 75 9.42 -2.82 -1.68
N ARG A 76 10.55 -2.46 -1.05
CA ARG A 76 10.58 -1.64 0.18
C ARG A 76 9.78 -0.35 0.07
N GLN A 77 9.86 0.32 -1.08
CA GLN A 77 9.14 1.56 -1.39
C GLN A 77 7.64 1.35 -1.57
N ALA A 78 7.22 0.15 -1.99
CA ALA A 78 5.82 -0.19 -2.25
C ALA A 78 5.10 -0.78 -1.03
N GLN A 79 5.82 -1.33 -0.04
CA GLN A 79 5.18 -2.11 1.03
C GLN A 79 4.12 -1.33 1.80
N LYS A 80 4.42 -0.09 2.16
CA LYS A 80 3.52 0.78 2.93
C LYS A 80 2.39 1.36 2.05
N PRO A 81 2.67 1.98 0.88
CA PRO A 81 1.62 2.48 -0.01
C PRO A 81 0.59 1.41 -0.43
N VAL A 82 1.05 0.18 -0.69
CA VAL A 82 0.18 -0.94 -1.08
C VAL A 82 -0.77 -1.34 0.05
N ALA A 83 -0.26 -1.46 1.28
CA ALA A 83 -1.08 -1.80 2.44
C ALA A 83 -2.13 -0.71 2.73
N GLU A 84 -1.69 0.55 2.81
CA GLU A 84 -2.57 1.68 3.11
C GLU A 84 -3.68 1.86 2.06
N ALA A 85 -3.36 1.66 0.77
CA ALA A 85 -4.34 1.78 -0.30
C ALA A 85 -5.37 0.63 -0.29
N ALA A 86 -4.93 -0.60 -0.05
CA ALA A 86 -5.82 -1.76 0.03
C ALA A 86 -6.73 -1.67 1.26
N GLU A 87 -6.20 -1.27 2.42
CA GLU A 87 -7.00 -1.05 3.64
C GLU A 87 -8.05 0.04 3.41
N ARG A 88 -7.69 1.14 2.74
CA ARG A 88 -8.61 2.24 2.42
C ARG A 88 -9.80 1.81 1.55
N CYS A 89 -9.61 0.89 0.61
CA CYS A 89 -10.68 0.37 -0.24
C CYS A 89 -11.26 -0.97 0.23
N ALA A 90 -10.93 -1.40 1.45
CA ALA A 90 -11.32 -2.69 2.03
C ALA A 90 -11.03 -3.89 1.11
N GLN A 91 -9.91 -3.82 0.39
CA GLN A 91 -9.38 -4.91 -0.44
C GLN A 91 -8.14 -5.53 0.22
N TYR A 92 -7.61 -6.57 -0.41
CA TYR A 92 -6.55 -7.39 0.17
C TYR A 92 -5.19 -6.98 -0.35
N TYR A 93 -4.14 -7.26 0.42
CA TYR A 93 -2.78 -6.95 0.01
C TYR A 93 -1.75 -8.00 0.42
N MET A 94 -0.65 -8.03 -0.32
CA MET A 94 0.58 -8.73 0.03
C MET A 94 1.77 -7.80 -0.21
N ASN A 95 2.33 -7.30 0.90
CA ASN A 95 3.35 -6.27 0.87
C ASN A 95 4.73 -6.72 1.39
N HIS A 96 4.86 -7.97 1.85
CA HIS A 96 6.11 -8.47 2.42
C HIS A 96 6.86 -9.42 1.48
N ARG A 97 6.51 -10.70 1.45
CA ARG A 97 7.12 -11.68 0.55
C ARG A 97 6.05 -12.52 -0.09
N TRP A 98 6.13 -12.70 -1.41
CA TRP A 98 5.31 -13.68 -2.10
C TRP A 98 5.72 -15.09 -1.72
N LEU A 99 4.77 -15.86 -1.18
CA LEU A 99 4.97 -17.28 -0.89
C LEU A 99 4.61 -18.07 -2.15
N GLY A 100 5.54 -18.83 -2.70
CA GLY A 100 5.24 -19.68 -3.86
C GLY A 100 4.10 -20.64 -3.54
N GLY A 101 3.11 -20.72 -4.42
CA GLY A 101 1.89 -21.46 -4.20
C GLY A 101 0.76 -20.66 -3.54
N THR A 102 0.91 -19.34 -3.40
CA THR A 102 -0.12 -18.50 -2.76
C THR A 102 -1.46 -18.62 -3.49
N LEU A 103 -1.46 -18.59 -4.82
CA LEU A 103 -2.69 -18.69 -5.60
C LEU A 103 -2.94 -20.15 -6.02
N THR A 104 -1.89 -20.81 -6.50
CA THR A 104 -2.01 -22.16 -7.08
C THR A 104 -2.25 -23.27 -6.04
N ASN A 105 -1.89 -23.04 -4.77
CA ASN A 105 -2.14 -23.97 -3.66
C ASN A 105 -2.85 -23.26 -2.49
N TRP A 106 -3.99 -22.62 -2.80
CA TRP A 106 -4.78 -21.87 -1.82
C TRP A 106 -5.18 -22.69 -0.58
N LYS A 107 -5.35 -24.00 -0.71
CA LYS A 107 -5.70 -24.88 0.43
C LYS A 107 -4.64 -24.85 1.54
N THR A 108 -3.35 -24.90 1.19
CA THR A 108 -2.27 -24.83 2.16
C THR A 108 -2.10 -23.43 2.74
N VAL A 109 -2.32 -22.40 1.94
CA VAL A 109 -2.31 -21.00 2.39
C VAL A 109 -3.43 -20.76 3.40
N SER A 110 -4.63 -21.25 3.11
CA SER A 110 -5.79 -21.19 4.01
C SER A 110 -5.51 -21.88 5.35
N GLN A 111 -4.84 -23.03 5.34
CA GLN A 111 -4.40 -23.71 6.57
C GLN A 111 -3.41 -22.84 7.37
N SER A 112 -2.51 -22.13 6.69
CA SER A 112 -1.56 -21.23 7.34
C SER A 112 -2.26 -19.99 7.93
N ILE A 113 -3.30 -19.48 7.27
CA ILE A 113 -4.15 -18.40 7.79
C ILE A 113 -4.93 -18.88 9.02
N ASN A 114 -5.50 -20.09 8.99
CA ASN A 114 -6.17 -20.67 10.15
C ASN A 114 -5.21 -20.85 11.33
N ARG A 115 -3.99 -21.32 11.08
CA ARG A 115 -2.94 -21.39 12.11
C ARG A 115 -2.62 -20.02 12.71
N LEU A 116 -2.58 -18.95 11.90
CA LEU A 116 -2.40 -17.59 12.41
C LEU A 116 -3.56 -17.19 13.34
N ARG A 117 -4.81 -17.47 12.95
CA ARG A 117 -6.00 -17.21 13.79
C ARG A 117 -5.94 -17.97 15.12
N GLU A 118 -5.58 -19.25 15.10
CA GLU A 118 -5.42 -20.06 16.31
C GLU A 118 -4.31 -19.52 17.25
N ILE A 119 -3.20 -19.02 16.69
CA ILE A 119 -2.13 -18.41 17.48
C ILE A 119 -2.62 -17.11 18.12
N ASP A 120 -3.36 -16.27 17.39
CA ASP A 120 -3.93 -15.02 17.93
C ASP A 120 -4.90 -15.30 19.08
N GLU A 121 -5.80 -16.28 18.92
CA GLU A 121 -6.77 -16.69 19.95
C GLU A 121 -6.06 -17.17 21.23
N ARG A 122 -5.07 -18.05 21.10
CA ARG A 122 -4.28 -18.56 22.25
C ARG A 122 -3.49 -17.46 22.95
N MET A 123 -2.99 -16.47 22.19
CA MET A 123 -2.29 -15.32 22.75
C MET A 123 -3.25 -14.36 23.47
N ALA A 124 -4.47 -14.18 22.94
CA ALA A 124 -5.51 -13.37 23.56
C ALA A 124 -6.05 -13.99 24.87
N GLU A 125 -6.16 -15.33 24.94
CA GLU A 125 -6.56 -16.08 26.14
C GLU A 125 -5.47 -16.09 27.24
N GLY A 126 -4.34 -15.43 27.02
CA GLY A 126 -3.29 -15.24 28.03
C GLY A 126 -2.22 -16.34 28.04
N ALA A 127 -2.22 -17.26 27.07
CA ALA A 127 -1.17 -18.25 26.86
C ALA A 127 -0.82 -19.06 28.13
N GLY A 128 -1.84 -19.42 28.91
CA GLY A 128 -1.67 -20.19 30.16
C GLY A 128 -1.02 -21.56 29.92
N GLY A 129 -0.04 -21.91 30.74
CA GLY A 129 0.64 -23.21 30.67
C GLY A 129 1.86 -23.26 29.74
N LEU A 130 2.19 -22.18 29.03
CA LEU A 130 3.36 -22.11 28.17
C LEU A 130 4.60 -21.63 28.93
N THR A 131 5.74 -22.24 28.62
CA THR A 131 7.02 -21.74 29.09
C THR A 131 7.37 -20.41 28.40
N LYS A 132 8.21 -19.58 29.03
CA LYS A 132 8.69 -18.32 28.42
C LYS A 132 9.29 -18.52 27.03
N ARG A 133 9.98 -19.66 26.82
CA ARG A 133 10.59 -20.02 25.54
C ARG A 133 9.53 -20.33 24.48
N GLU A 134 8.48 -21.07 24.83
CA GLU A 134 7.39 -21.39 23.91
C GLU A 134 6.60 -20.15 23.55
N ARG A 135 6.29 -19.29 24.54
CA ARG A 135 5.61 -18.02 24.29
C ARG A 135 6.37 -17.16 23.29
N LEU A 136 7.68 -16.99 23.49
CA LEU A 136 8.52 -16.22 22.59
C LEU A 136 8.65 -16.86 21.19
N SER A 137 8.59 -18.19 21.09
CA SER A 137 8.53 -18.88 19.81
C SER A 137 7.21 -18.60 19.08
N MET A 138 6.09 -18.62 19.79
CA MET A 138 4.78 -18.32 19.22
C MET A 138 4.67 -16.85 18.79
N GLU A 139 5.16 -15.90 19.60
CA GLU A 139 5.21 -14.47 19.24
C GLU A 139 5.99 -14.26 17.93
N ARG A 140 7.12 -14.95 17.75
CA ARG A 140 7.91 -14.90 16.51
C ARG A 140 7.18 -15.50 15.32
N ASP A 141 6.49 -16.63 15.52
CA ASP A 141 5.71 -17.28 14.46
C ASP A 141 4.51 -16.41 14.07
N GLN A 142 3.81 -15.83 15.04
CA GLN A 142 2.73 -14.88 14.85
C GLN A 142 3.21 -13.67 14.04
N ALA A 143 4.31 -13.03 14.45
CA ALA A 143 4.85 -11.87 13.74
C ALA A 143 5.23 -12.20 12.28
N LYS A 144 5.85 -13.36 12.02
CA LYS A 144 6.21 -13.80 10.67
C LYS A 144 4.99 -14.08 9.80
N LEU A 145 4.01 -14.79 10.35
CA LEU A 145 2.78 -15.13 9.65
C LEU A 145 1.95 -13.88 9.38
N ASN A 146 1.81 -12.99 10.37
CA ASN A 146 1.08 -11.73 10.21
C ASN A 146 1.74 -10.82 9.16
N ALA A 147 3.07 -10.72 9.17
CA ALA A 147 3.79 -9.94 8.15
C ALA A 147 3.56 -10.48 6.72
N SER A 148 3.38 -11.79 6.54
CA SER A 148 3.26 -12.40 5.22
C SER A 148 1.82 -12.60 4.75
N LEU A 149 0.90 -12.89 5.68
CA LEU A 149 -0.47 -13.33 5.41
C LEU A 149 -1.54 -12.38 5.98
N GLY A 150 -1.15 -11.35 6.74
CA GLY A 150 -2.09 -10.43 7.41
C GLY A 150 -3.06 -9.78 6.42
N GLY A 151 -2.56 -9.29 5.29
CA GLY A 151 -3.38 -8.62 4.27
C GLY A 151 -4.31 -9.54 3.47
N ILE A 152 -4.16 -10.86 3.56
CA ILE A 152 -5.06 -11.85 2.92
C ILE A 152 -5.85 -12.68 3.93
N ARG A 153 -5.76 -12.33 5.22
CA ARG A 153 -6.39 -13.07 6.33
C ARG A 153 -7.89 -13.24 6.12
N GLU A 154 -8.57 -12.23 5.60
CA GLU A 154 -10.03 -12.21 5.41
C GLU A 154 -10.46 -12.42 3.94
N MET A 155 -9.57 -12.89 3.07
CA MET A 155 -9.87 -13.00 1.62
C MET A 155 -10.83 -14.14 1.26
N GLY A 156 -10.84 -15.22 2.05
CA GLY A 156 -11.77 -16.34 1.90
C GLY A 156 -11.66 -17.17 0.60
N GLY A 157 -10.79 -16.80 -0.34
CA GLY A 157 -10.63 -17.46 -1.64
C GLY A 157 -9.54 -16.80 -2.48
N VAL A 158 -9.38 -17.25 -3.73
CA VAL A 158 -8.48 -16.60 -4.70
C VAL A 158 -9.08 -15.26 -5.19
N PRO A 159 -8.25 -14.27 -5.52
CA PRO A 159 -8.69 -12.99 -6.06
C PRO A 159 -9.15 -13.12 -7.52
N ASP A 160 -9.95 -12.15 -7.97
CA ASP A 160 -10.44 -12.04 -9.34
C ASP A 160 -9.54 -11.15 -10.20
N LEU A 161 -8.70 -10.31 -9.59
CA LEU A 161 -7.75 -9.43 -10.25
C LEU A 161 -6.52 -9.20 -9.37
N LEU A 162 -5.33 -9.17 -9.99
CA LEU A 162 -4.11 -8.70 -9.33
C LEU A 162 -3.76 -7.29 -9.76
N PHE A 163 -3.37 -6.46 -8.79
CA PHE A 163 -2.71 -5.18 -9.03
C PHE A 163 -1.28 -5.25 -8.50
N VAL A 164 -0.29 -5.24 -9.40
CA VAL A 164 1.11 -5.54 -9.09
C VAL A 164 2.01 -4.32 -9.31
N ILE A 165 2.90 -4.05 -8.36
CA ILE A 165 3.96 -3.04 -8.49
C ILE A 165 5.30 -3.77 -8.58
N ASP A 166 6.05 -3.49 -9.65
CA ASP A 166 7.32 -4.14 -10.03
C ASP A 166 7.12 -5.59 -10.52
N VAL A 167 7.08 -5.78 -11.84
CA VAL A 167 6.88 -7.10 -12.46
C VAL A 167 8.06 -8.05 -12.22
N ASN A 168 9.28 -7.52 -12.13
CA ASN A 168 10.48 -8.34 -12.01
C ASN A 168 10.62 -8.93 -10.60
N LYS A 169 10.20 -8.17 -9.58
CA LYS A 169 10.25 -8.63 -8.20
C LYS A 169 9.07 -9.55 -7.83
N GLU A 170 7.95 -9.45 -8.54
CA GLU A 170 6.71 -10.21 -8.35
C GLU A 170 6.45 -11.25 -9.46
N ASP A 171 7.50 -11.70 -10.14
CA ASP A 171 7.44 -12.65 -11.26
C ASP A 171 6.65 -13.94 -10.94
N LEU A 172 6.84 -14.48 -9.74
CA LEU A 172 6.13 -15.67 -9.25
C LEU A 172 4.62 -15.43 -9.11
N ALA A 173 4.22 -14.24 -8.65
CA ALA A 173 2.81 -13.90 -8.51
C ALA A 173 2.11 -13.87 -9.88
N ILE A 174 2.77 -13.26 -10.85
CA ILE A 174 2.29 -13.15 -12.23
C ILE A 174 2.24 -14.53 -12.91
N ALA A 175 3.26 -15.37 -12.69
CA ALA A 175 3.28 -16.74 -13.21
C ALA A 175 2.14 -17.59 -12.65
N GLU A 176 1.87 -17.48 -11.35
CA GLU A 176 0.75 -18.17 -10.72
C GLU A 176 -0.62 -17.67 -11.20
N ALA A 177 -0.79 -16.34 -11.31
CA ALA A 177 -2.02 -15.73 -11.82
C ALA A 177 -2.32 -16.19 -13.25
N ARG A 178 -1.30 -16.17 -14.13
CA ARG A 178 -1.41 -16.64 -15.51
C ARG A 178 -1.84 -18.10 -15.59
N LYS A 179 -1.35 -18.95 -14.70
CA LYS A 179 -1.71 -20.37 -14.66
C LYS A 179 -3.18 -20.59 -14.29
N LEU A 180 -3.74 -19.71 -13.46
CA LEU A 180 -5.14 -19.77 -13.03
C LEU A 180 -6.09 -18.95 -13.93
N GLY A 181 -5.55 -18.16 -14.87
CA GLY A 181 -6.33 -17.26 -15.71
C GLY A 181 -6.83 -16.03 -14.97
N ILE A 182 -6.18 -15.64 -13.87
CA ILE A 182 -6.51 -14.41 -13.14
C ILE A 182 -5.87 -13.24 -13.88
N PRO A 183 -6.64 -12.21 -14.30
CA PRO A 183 -6.10 -11.05 -14.98
C PRO A 183 -5.13 -10.25 -14.10
N VAL A 184 -4.09 -9.71 -14.72
CA VAL A 184 -3.03 -8.95 -14.05
C VAL A 184 -2.96 -7.52 -14.60
N VAL A 185 -3.13 -6.56 -13.71
CA VAL A 185 -2.78 -5.14 -13.91
C VAL A 185 -1.43 -4.93 -13.26
N ALA A 186 -0.44 -4.40 -13.99
CA ALA A 186 0.87 -4.16 -13.40
C ALA A 186 1.56 -2.89 -13.90
N VAL A 187 2.30 -2.25 -12.99
CA VAL A 187 3.26 -1.19 -13.35
C VAL A 187 4.53 -1.85 -13.88
N VAL A 188 4.93 -1.48 -15.09
CA VAL A 188 6.06 -2.09 -15.80
C VAL A 188 7.08 -1.01 -16.13
N ASP A 189 8.24 -1.08 -15.48
CA ASP A 189 9.40 -0.25 -15.81
C ASP A 189 10.18 -0.87 -16.99
N THR A 190 11.04 -0.07 -17.59
CA THR A 190 11.97 -0.35 -18.70
C THR A 190 12.83 -1.60 -18.55
N ASN A 191 13.14 -2.06 -17.33
CA ASN A 191 13.92 -3.28 -17.08
C ASN A 191 13.07 -4.56 -17.05
N CYS A 192 11.74 -4.43 -16.99
CA CYS A 192 10.79 -5.53 -16.86
C CYS A 192 10.28 -6.00 -18.23
N SER A 193 9.83 -7.26 -18.31
CA SER A 193 9.13 -7.77 -19.49
C SER A 193 7.62 -7.50 -19.34
N PRO A 194 6.93 -6.94 -20.34
CA PRO A 194 5.48 -6.76 -20.28
C PRO A 194 4.70 -8.08 -20.41
N ASP A 195 5.37 -9.17 -20.83
CA ASP A 195 4.75 -10.48 -21.02
C ASP A 195 3.99 -11.02 -19.81
N GLY A 196 2.70 -11.32 -20.02
CA GLY A 196 1.78 -11.90 -19.04
C GLY A 196 1.19 -10.92 -18.05
N VAL A 197 1.36 -9.64 -18.31
CA VAL A 197 0.51 -8.60 -17.76
C VAL A 197 -0.57 -8.34 -18.80
N ASP A 198 -1.84 -8.42 -18.41
CA ASP A 198 -2.98 -8.20 -19.31
C ASP A 198 -3.21 -6.71 -19.52
N TYR A 199 -3.03 -5.91 -18.46
CA TYR A 199 -3.16 -4.45 -18.47
C TYR A 199 -1.86 -3.81 -18.00
N VAL A 200 -1.00 -3.50 -18.97
CA VAL A 200 0.32 -2.92 -18.75
C VAL A 200 0.19 -1.43 -18.45
N ILE A 201 0.80 -0.96 -17.37
CA ILE A 201 0.96 0.47 -17.06
C ILE A 201 2.45 0.79 -17.20
N PRO A 202 2.92 1.35 -18.33
CA PRO A 202 4.32 1.73 -18.47
C PRO A 202 4.63 2.87 -17.51
N GLY A 203 5.49 2.63 -16.52
CA GLY A 203 5.76 3.62 -15.50
C GLY A 203 6.89 3.24 -14.55
N ASN A 204 7.38 4.25 -13.84
CA ASN A 204 8.39 4.11 -12.78
C ASN A 204 7.83 3.31 -11.59
N ASP A 205 8.56 2.30 -11.13
CA ASP A 205 8.21 1.49 -9.94
C ASP A 205 9.19 1.68 -8.75
N ASP A 206 10.17 2.59 -8.86
CA ASP A 206 11.16 2.90 -7.82
C ASP A 206 10.80 4.15 -7.02
N ALA A 207 10.18 5.14 -7.67
CA ALA A 207 9.86 6.41 -7.04
C ALA A 207 8.65 6.27 -6.10
N ALA A 208 8.87 6.54 -4.80
CA ALA A 208 7.81 6.49 -3.79
C ALA A 208 6.58 7.35 -4.15
N ARG A 209 6.78 8.52 -4.78
CA ARG A 209 5.68 9.40 -5.23
C ARG A 209 4.88 8.79 -6.39
N ALA A 210 5.54 8.11 -7.33
CA ALA A 210 4.87 7.41 -8.42
C ALA A 210 4.07 6.21 -7.89
N ILE A 211 4.70 5.39 -7.03
CA ILE A 211 4.06 4.24 -6.38
C ILE A 211 2.81 4.67 -5.59
N GLN A 212 2.94 5.71 -4.76
CA GLN A 212 1.82 6.26 -4.01
C GLN A 212 0.69 6.71 -4.94
N MET A 213 1.01 7.39 -6.04
CA MET A 213 0.03 7.82 -7.03
C MET A 213 -0.74 6.65 -7.65
N TYR A 214 -0.07 5.58 -8.07
CA TYR A 214 -0.80 4.42 -8.63
C TYR A 214 -1.71 3.77 -7.58
N CYS A 215 -1.20 3.58 -6.36
CA CYS A 215 -1.97 3.02 -5.24
C CYS A 215 -3.20 3.89 -4.90
N ASP A 216 -3.05 5.21 -4.88
CA ASP A 216 -4.14 6.14 -4.59
C ASP A 216 -5.19 6.14 -5.71
N LEU A 217 -4.78 6.12 -6.99
CA LEU A 217 -5.70 6.02 -8.12
C LEU A 217 -6.44 4.68 -8.12
N ALA A 218 -5.72 3.56 -7.91
CA ALA A 218 -6.30 2.23 -7.86
C ALA A 218 -7.29 2.06 -6.69
N SER A 219 -6.97 2.58 -5.50
CA SER A 219 -7.88 2.54 -4.34
C SER A 219 -9.14 3.37 -4.58
N ARG A 220 -9.02 4.56 -5.19
CA ARG A 220 -10.19 5.37 -5.57
C ARG A 220 -11.08 4.70 -6.61
N ALA A 221 -10.48 4.06 -7.62
CA ALA A 221 -11.22 3.29 -8.62
C ALA A 221 -11.96 2.10 -8.00
N ALA A 222 -11.33 1.39 -7.06
CA ALA A 222 -11.97 0.32 -6.30
C ALA A 222 -13.15 0.82 -5.43
N LEU A 223 -12.99 1.95 -4.76
CA LEU A 223 -14.07 2.58 -3.96
C LEU A 223 -15.26 3.02 -4.83
N ASP A 224 -15.03 3.57 -6.01
CA ASP A 224 -16.12 3.90 -6.94
C ASP A 224 -16.81 2.62 -7.45
N GLY A 225 -16.05 1.55 -7.71
CA GLY A 225 -16.60 0.23 -8.04
C GLY A 225 -17.50 -0.33 -6.93
N MET A 226 -17.07 -0.20 -5.67
CA MET A 226 -17.86 -0.62 -4.50
C MET A 226 -19.15 0.22 -4.35
N SER A 227 -19.05 1.53 -4.56
CA SER A 227 -20.21 2.43 -4.55
C SER A 227 -21.21 2.06 -5.66
N ALA A 228 -20.72 1.74 -6.86
CA ALA A 228 -21.56 1.28 -7.97
C ALA A 228 -22.22 -0.08 -7.68
N GLN A 229 -21.50 -1.00 -7.00
CA GLN A 229 -22.04 -2.28 -6.55
C GLN A 229 -23.18 -2.10 -5.55
N MET A 230 -23.04 -1.20 -4.56
CA MET A 230 -24.09 -0.89 -3.59
C MET A 230 -25.32 -0.26 -4.26
N ALA A 231 -25.11 0.66 -5.20
CA ALA A 231 -26.19 1.26 -5.97
C ALA A 231 -26.97 0.22 -6.80
N GLN A 232 -26.28 -0.75 -7.41
CA GLN A 232 -26.92 -1.86 -8.12
C GLN A 232 -27.66 -2.82 -7.18
N ALA A 233 -27.17 -2.97 -5.94
CA ALA A 233 -27.83 -3.76 -4.89
C ALA A 233 -29.05 -3.04 -4.27
N GLY A 234 -29.38 -1.82 -4.70
CA GLY A 234 -30.50 -1.04 -4.17
C GLY A 234 -30.25 -0.43 -2.79
N ILE A 235 -28.98 -0.34 -2.37
CA ILE A 235 -28.56 0.32 -1.13
C ILE A 235 -28.18 1.76 -1.50
N ASP A 236 -29.09 2.69 -1.27
CA ASP A 236 -28.87 4.12 -1.52
C ASP A 236 -28.12 4.75 -0.34
N MET A 237 -26.80 4.96 -0.51
CA MET A 237 -25.96 5.63 0.49
C MET A 237 -26.23 7.13 0.61
N GLY A 238 -26.99 7.74 -0.32
CA GLY A 238 -27.32 9.16 -0.28
C GLY A 238 -28.16 9.58 0.92
N ALA A 239 -28.85 8.64 1.57
CA ALA A 239 -29.67 8.91 2.76
C ALA A 239 -28.89 8.87 4.09
N MET A 240 -27.61 8.45 4.08
CA MET A 240 -26.76 8.43 5.29
C MET A 240 -25.92 9.70 5.48
N GLU A 241 -25.74 10.50 4.42
CA GLU A 241 -24.97 11.75 4.50
C GLU A 241 -25.79 12.92 5.11
N GLU A 242 -27.12 12.90 5.00
CA GLU A 242 -27.99 13.96 5.54
C GLU A 242 -28.10 13.95 7.08
N THR A 243 -27.78 12.86 7.78
CA THR A 243 -27.92 12.80 9.25
C THR A 243 -26.73 13.35 10.03
N THR A 244 -25.63 13.71 9.36
CA THR A 244 -24.39 14.18 10.02
C THR A 244 -24.29 15.72 10.07
N GLY A 245 -25.25 16.43 9.46
CA GLY A 245 -25.23 17.89 9.34
C GLY A 245 -25.91 18.68 10.48
N GLU A 246 -26.50 18.01 11.47
CA GLU A 246 -27.26 18.69 12.55
C GLU A 246 -26.53 18.80 13.90
N GLU A 247 -25.32 18.25 14.06
CA GLU A 247 -24.58 18.30 15.34
C GLU A 247 -23.58 19.46 15.48
N GLU A 248 -23.36 20.29 14.45
CA GLU A 248 -22.36 21.38 14.50
C GLU A 248 -22.87 22.72 15.07
N GLU A 249 -24.15 22.88 15.43
CA GLU A 249 -24.71 24.21 15.77
C GLU A 249 -24.90 24.51 17.27
N ILE A 250 -24.16 23.85 18.18
CA ILE A 250 -24.29 24.11 19.63
C ILE A 250 -22.94 24.29 20.34
N LEU A 251 -22.10 25.23 19.92
CA LEU A 251 -21.01 25.74 20.77
C LEU A 251 -20.47 27.09 20.27
N GLU A 252 -21.28 28.14 20.38
CA GLU A 252 -20.75 29.51 20.56
C GLU A 252 -21.34 30.17 21.81
N THR A 253 -20.45 30.86 22.51
CA THR A 253 -20.46 31.30 23.90
C THR A 253 -21.40 32.48 24.19
N PRO A 254 -21.62 32.82 25.47
CA PRO A 254 -21.12 34.13 25.89
C PRO A 254 -20.58 34.15 27.33
N ALA A 255 -19.49 34.91 27.55
CA ALA A 255 -19.34 35.77 28.73
C ALA A 255 -18.01 36.55 28.64
N ASN A 256 -18.14 37.85 28.38
CA ASN A 256 -17.10 38.85 28.62
C ASN A 256 -17.36 39.47 30.01
N ALA A 257 -16.33 39.50 30.88
CA ALA A 257 -16.12 40.55 31.87
C ALA A 257 -14.73 40.38 32.51
N GLU A 258 -13.94 41.44 32.40
CA GLU A 258 -12.58 41.67 32.88
C GLU A 258 -12.46 41.65 34.42
N GLU A 259 -11.28 41.30 34.96
CA GLU A 259 -10.49 42.21 35.82
C GLU A 259 -9.17 41.58 36.35
N THR A 260 -8.05 42.16 35.90
CA THR A 260 -6.85 42.64 36.65
C THR A 260 -5.86 41.72 37.38
N LEU A 261 -4.59 42.16 37.28
CA LEU A 261 -3.42 42.08 38.21
C LEU A 261 -2.22 41.33 37.60
N ASP A 262 -1.28 42.02 36.95
CA ASP A 262 -0.17 42.84 37.46
C ASP A 262 1.14 42.04 37.59
N VAL A 263 2.19 42.60 36.99
CA VAL A 263 3.54 42.04 36.85
C VAL A 263 4.44 42.74 37.85
N SER A 264 5.05 42.01 38.78
CA SER A 264 6.26 42.50 39.44
C SER A 264 7.28 41.39 39.73
N LYS A 265 8.52 41.76 39.44
CA LYS A 265 9.78 41.03 39.58
C LYS A 265 10.16 40.90 41.06
N GLU A 266 10.82 39.82 41.44
CA GLU A 266 12.09 39.90 42.17
C GLU A 266 12.88 38.58 42.14
N ALA A 267 14.20 38.73 42.04
CA ALA A 267 15.21 37.71 41.87
C ALA A 267 15.85 37.32 43.21
N VAL A 268 16.37 36.10 43.32
CA VAL A 268 17.49 35.79 44.24
C VAL A 268 18.42 34.73 43.60
N HIS A 269 19.72 35.05 43.61
CA HIS A 269 20.96 34.24 43.55
C HIS A 269 20.81 32.78 44.07
N ASP A 270 21.61 31.77 43.69
CA ASP A 270 23.07 31.79 43.73
C ASP A 270 23.74 30.61 42.97
N ASP A 271 25.01 30.83 42.65
CA ASP A 271 26.01 29.98 42.00
C ASP A 271 26.24 28.60 42.63
N THR A 272 26.64 27.61 41.80
CA THR A 272 28.01 27.05 41.87
C THR A 272 28.28 26.02 40.76
N LYS A 273 29.37 26.28 40.02
CA LYS A 273 30.02 25.42 39.02
C LYS A 273 30.86 24.32 39.66
N ALA A 274 30.96 23.16 38.99
CA ALA A 274 32.21 22.45 38.63
C ALA A 274 31.86 21.03 38.14
N LYS A 275 32.55 20.37 37.21
CA LYS A 275 33.49 20.64 36.10
C LYS A 275 33.72 19.25 35.47
N ASP A 276 33.89 19.21 34.15
CA ASP A 276 34.14 18.03 33.32
C ASP A 276 35.37 17.18 33.72
N ALA A 277 35.34 15.89 33.39
CA ALA A 277 36.53 15.08 33.11
C ALA A 277 36.24 14.06 31.97
N PRO A 278 37.13 13.93 30.96
CA PRO A 278 36.93 13.11 29.75
C PRO A 278 37.51 11.68 29.88
N TYR A 279 37.04 10.76 29.03
CA TYR A 279 37.50 9.37 28.94
C TYR A 279 38.20 9.13 27.59
N GLU A 280 39.52 8.94 27.61
CA GLU A 280 40.29 8.29 26.53
C GLU A 280 41.26 7.31 27.19
N LEU A 281 41.19 6.03 26.78
CA LEU A 281 42.17 5.00 27.09
C LEU A 281 42.80 4.55 25.78
N GLU A 282 44.08 4.87 25.60
CA GLU A 282 44.94 4.34 24.55
C GLU A 282 45.56 2.99 24.93
N ASN A 283 45.81 2.20 23.88
CA ASN A 283 46.54 0.93 23.85
C ASN A 283 47.98 1.01 24.37
N LYS A 284 48.48 -0.14 24.84
CA LYS A 284 49.85 -0.71 24.73
C LYS A 284 49.89 -1.99 25.58
N GLU A 285 50.40 -3.16 25.19
CA GLU A 285 51.38 -3.63 24.18
C GLU A 285 50.95 -5.01 23.67
#